data_AF-A0A7S4IDD7-F1
#
_entry.id   AF-A0A7S4IDD7-F1
#
_cell.length_a   1.000
_cell.length_b   1.000
_cell.length_c   1.000
_cell.angle_alpha   90.00
_cell.angle_beta   90.00
_cell.angle_gamma   90.00
#
_symmetry.space_group_name_H-M   'P 1'
#
loop_
_entity.id
_entity.type
_entity.pdbx_description
1 polymer ?
#
loop_
_entity_poly.entity_id
_entity_poly.type
_entity_poly.pdbx_seq_one_letter_code
_entity_poly.pdbx_strand_id
1 'polypeptide(L)'
;YWNHNEEFLKYKNAKEMETLLRRLIYRTQSSETLPHKYIVHPVCGSMELQLNKSNKPDLNIPKLLVSSVLQQINISLRETQWKQILYFSDYFTLYSRGLRYHDIRPNSAVAPTQNPERWWKFLLKGNLREVRKTRAKWKWESFVDFKRFR
;
A
#
# COMPACT_ATOMS: atom_id res chain seq x y z
N TYR A 1 6.93 12.06 5.39
CA TYR A 1 6.24 13.37 5.44
C TYR A 1 4.99 13.31 4.57
N TRP A 2 4.05 14.22 4.74
CA TRP A 2 2.88 14.34 3.88
C TRP A 2 2.62 15.82 3.60
N ASN A 3 3.01 16.25 2.41
CA ASN A 3 2.90 17.65 2.03
C ASN A 3 1.63 17.87 1.21
N HIS A 4 0.82 18.84 1.63
CA HIS A 4 -0.38 19.26 0.92
C HIS A 4 -0.06 20.45 0.00
N ASN A 5 -0.52 20.39 -1.25
CA ASN A 5 -0.37 21.42 -2.29
C ASN A 5 1.08 21.82 -2.59
N GLU A 6 2.02 20.87 -2.56
CA GLU A 6 3.38 21.12 -3.04
C GLU A 6 3.50 20.80 -4.54
N GLU A 7 4.31 21.59 -5.25
CA GLU A 7 4.68 21.25 -6.61
C GLU A 7 5.58 20.02 -6.64
N PHE A 8 5.35 19.16 -7.62
CA PHE A 8 6.26 18.05 -7.89
C PHE A 8 7.64 18.57 -8.25
N LEU A 9 8.68 17.84 -7.81
CA LEU A 9 10.06 18.12 -8.18
C LEU A 9 10.21 18.04 -9.70
N LYS A 10 10.55 19.16 -10.31
CA LYS A 10 10.90 19.24 -11.74
C LYS A 10 12.42 19.26 -11.84
N TYR A 11 12.98 18.36 -12.63
CA TYR A 11 14.42 18.28 -12.90
C TYR A 11 14.64 18.08 -14.39
N LYS A 12 15.72 18.65 -14.93
CA LYS A 12 16.12 18.45 -16.33
C LYS A 12 17.29 17.48 -16.45
N ASN A 13 18.18 17.48 -15.45
CA ASN A 13 19.43 16.72 -15.46
C ASN A 13 19.58 15.83 -14.21
N ALA A 14 20.37 14.76 -14.32
CA ALA A 14 20.64 13.84 -13.20
C ALA A 14 21.35 14.53 -12.03
N LYS A 15 22.27 15.46 -12.30
CA LYS A 15 22.96 16.25 -11.25
C LYS A 15 22.01 17.17 -10.49
N GLU A 16 21.03 17.77 -11.18
CA GLU A 16 19.99 18.58 -10.54
C GLU A 16 19.06 17.72 -9.69
N MET A 17 18.73 16.52 -10.15
CA MET A 17 17.95 15.57 -9.36
C MET A 17 18.70 15.19 -8.08
N GLU A 18 20.01 14.93 -8.15
CA GLU A 18 20.82 14.61 -6.97
C GLU A 18 20.81 15.75 -5.94
N THR A 19 21.02 16.99 -6.37
CA THR A 19 21.03 18.14 -5.46
C THR A 19 19.67 18.38 -4.83
N LEU A 20 18.58 18.25 -5.61
CA LEU A 20 17.22 18.33 -5.10
C LEU A 20 16.93 17.22 -4.08
N LEU A 21 17.29 15.97 -4.36
CA LEU A 21 17.08 14.86 -3.44
C LEU A 21 17.88 15.03 -2.14
N ARG A 22 19.14 15.47 -2.23
CA ARG A 22 19.97 15.77 -1.05
C ARG A 22 19.33 16.84 -0.16
N ARG A 23 18.63 17.82 -0.75
CA ARG A 23 17.91 18.87 0.00
C ARG A 23 16.69 18.35 0.77
N LEU A 24 16.09 17.23 0.35
CA LEU A 24 14.91 16.63 1.00
C LEU A 24 15.27 15.77 2.21
N ILE A 25 16.56 15.47 2.40
CA ILE A 25 17.03 14.69 3.54
C ILE A 25 16.87 15.52 4.81
N TYR A 26 16.23 14.94 5.82
CA TYR A 26 16.09 15.57 7.13
C TYR A 26 17.46 15.89 7.73
N ARG A 27 17.62 17.11 8.26
CA ARG A 27 18.88 17.56 8.88
C ARG A 27 18.58 18.34 10.16
N THR A 28 19.21 17.98 11.26
CA THR A 28 18.96 18.56 12.58
C THR A 28 19.57 19.95 12.76
N GLN A 29 20.53 20.37 11.92
CA GLN A 29 21.39 21.54 12.16
C GLN A 29 21.52 22.55 10.99
N SER A 30 20.64 22.55 9.98
CA SER A 30 20.76 23.50 8.85
C SER A 30 19.51 24.34 8.65
N SER A 31 19.67 25.66 8.58
CA SER A 31 18.61 26.64 8.31
C SER A 31 18.01 26.57 6.90
N GLU A 32 18.59 25.76 6.00
CA GLU A 32 18.26 25.72 4.56
C GLU A 32 17.27 24.61 4.15
N THR A 33 16.81 23.77 5.08
CA THR A 33 15.89 22.68 4.75
C THR A 33 14.48 23.20 4.48
N LEU A 34 13.88 22.75 3.38
CA LEU A 34 12.44 22.93 3.14
C LEU A 34 11.66 22.28 4.29
N PRO A 35 10.71 22.99 4.92
CA PRO A 35 9.97 22.45 6.06
C PRO A 35 8.96 21.40 5.59
N HIS A 36 9.39 20.14 5.52
CA HIS A 36 8.48 19.01 5.31
C HIS A 36 7.42 18.97 6.41
N LYS A 37 6.17 18.73 6.02
CA LYS A 37 5.06 18.55 6.95
C LYS A 37 5.03 17.08 7.37
N TYR A 38 5.78 16.77 8.43
CA TYR A 38 5.84 15.43 8.97
C TYR A 38 4.53 15.04 9.66
N ILE A 39 4.01 13.85 9.35
CA ILE A 39 2.99 13.18 10.18
C ILE A 39 3.70 12.43 11.31
N VAL A 40 4.76 11.71 10.94
CA VAL A 40 5.69 11.07 11.85
C VAL A 40 7.04 11.76 11.67
N HIS A 41 7.57 12.32 12.75
CA HIS A 41 8.90 12.90 12.75
C HIS A 41 9.95 11.82 12.56
N PRO A 42 11.17 12.16 12.11
CA PRO A 42 12.28 11.22 12.03
C PRO A 42 12.45 10.47 13.36
N VAL A 43 12.42 9.13 13.28
CA VAL A 43 12.57 8.23 14.42
C VAL A 43 13.87 7.46 14.30
N CYS A 44 14.56 7.28 15.42
CA CYS A 44 15.72 6.41 15.54
C CYS A 44 15.33 5.16 16.33
N GLY A 45 15.84 4.00 15.91
CA GLY A 45 15.61 2.76 16.62
C GLY A 45 16.19 1.53 15.92
N SER A 46 16.07 0.39 16.57
CA SER A 46 16.42 -0.92 16.04
C SER A 46 15.16 -1.77 15.86
N MET A 47 15.18 -2.65 14.87
CA MET A 47 14.10 -3.59 14.58
C MET A 47 14.70 -4.97 14.33
N GLU A 48 14.21 -5.95 15.07
CA GLU A 48 14.49 -7.37 14.88
C GLU A 48 13.31 -8.02 14.16
N LEU A 49 13.62 -8.74 13.07
CA LEU A 49 12.65 -9.42 12.25
C LEU A 49 12.95 -10.92 12.25
N GLN A 50 12.03 -11.71 12.81
CA GLN A 50 12.09 -13.16 12.79
C GLN A 50 11.01 -13.69 11.85
N LEU A 51 11.43 -14.40 10.80
CA LEU A 51 10.54 -15.01 9.82
C LEU A 51 10.60 -16.54 9.93
N ASN A 52 9.48 -17.16 10.27
CA ASN A 52 9.35 -18.61 10.20
C ASN A 52 9.12 -19.02 8.73
N LYS A 53 10.10 -19.73 8.16
CA LYS A 53 10.07 -20.24 6.78
C LYS A 53 9.42 -21.62 6.66
N SER A 54 8.89 -22.19 7.74
CA SER A 54 8.21 -23.48 7.70
C SER A 54 6.98 -23.42 6.80
N ASN A 55 6.83 -24.45 5.96
CA ASN A 55 5.64 -24.63 5.12
C ASN A 55 4.47 -25.27 5.88
N LYS A 56 4.72 -25.85 7.05
CA LYS A 56 3.69 -26.41 7.92
C LYS A 56 3.15 -25.30 8.82
N PRO A 57 1.84 -25.00 8.79
CA PRO A 57 1.25 -24.01 9.68
C PRO A 57 1.25 -24.57 11.09
N ASP A 58 2.20 -24.11 11.91
CA ASP A 58 2.16 -24.31 13.36
C ASP A 58 1.49 -23.08 13.98
N LEU A 59 0.34 -23.25 14.63
CA LEU A 59 -0.39 -22.15 15.28
C LEU A 59 0.35 -21.61 16.51
N ASN A 60 1.32 -22.37 17.05
CA ASN A 60 2.11 -21.95 18.20
C ASN A 60 3.27 -21.01 17.81
N ILE A 61 3.71 -21.05 16.55
CA ILE A 61 4.87 -20.27 16.09
C ILE A 61 4.41 -19.23 15.06
N PRO A 62 4.50 -17.92 15.38
CA PRO A 62 4.09 -16.88 14.44
C PRO A 62 4.96 -16.94 13.17
N LYS A 63 4.32 -16.72 12.00
CA LYS A 63 5.03 -16.71 10.72
C LYS A 63 6.01 -15.54 10.60
N LEU A 64 5.66 -14.41 11.21
CA LEU A 64 6.43 -13.19 11.24
C LEU A 64 6.35 -12.64 12.66
N LEU A 65 7.51 -12.46 13.29
CA LEU A 65 7.64 -11.77 14.57
C LEU A 65 8.52 -10.55 14.34
N VAL A 66 8.02 -9.40 14.76
CA VAL A 66 8.71 -8.11 14.65
C VAL A 66 8.86 -7.55 16.05
N SER A 67 10.10 -7.33 16.48
CA SER A 67 10.42 -6.67 17.75
C SER A 67 11.14 -5.36 17.43
N SER A 68 10.64 -4.23 17.93
CA SER A 68 11.18 -2.91 17.60
C SER A 68 11.44 -2.09 18.86
N VAL A 69 12.62 -1.48 18.94
CA VAL A 69 13.00 -0.54 19.99
C VAL A 69 13.19 0.83 19.35
N LEU A 70 12.26 1.76 19.63
CA LEU A 70 12.27 3.11 19.09
C LEU A 70 12.58 4.10 20.21
N GLN A 71 13.51 5.04 19.98
CA GLN A 71 13.92 6.01 20.99
C GLN A 71 12.81 7.01 21.31
N GLN A 72 12.18 7.59 20.29
CA GLN A 72 11.09 8.54 20.43
C GLN A 72 10.21 8.52 19.18
N ILE A 73 8.88 8.55 19.38
CA ILE A 73 7.91 8.65 18.29
C ILE A 73 7.09 9.91 18.50
N ASN A 74 7.33 10.92 17.66
CA ASN A 74 6.55 12.16 17.67
C ASN A 74 5.61 12.17 16.48
N ILE A 75 4.30 12.09 16.77
CA ILE A 75 3.24 12.14 15.75
C ILE A 75 2.58 13.51 15.83
N SER A 76 2.50 14.20 14.69
CA SER A 76 1.79 15.48 14.57
C SER A 76 0.91 15.46 13.35
N LEU A 77 -0.38 15.74 13.52
CA LEU A 77 -1.34 15.72 12.42
C LEU A 77 -2.04 17.06 12.30
N ARG A 78 -1.96 17.67 11.12
CA ARG A 78 -2.72 18.89 10.79
C ARG A 78 -4.09 18.52 10.20
N GLU A 79 -5.05 19.43 10.30
CA GLU A 79 -6.42 19.21 9.77
C GLU A 79 -6.42 18.87 8.27
N THR A 80 -5.60 19.54 7.47
CA THR A 80 -5.47 19.25 6.03
C THR A 80 -4.96 17.84 5.76
N GLN A 81 -3.97 17.38 6.52
CA GLN A 81 -3.44 16.03 6.41
C GLN A 81 -4.46 14.99 6.85
N TRP A 82 -5.23 15.26 7.92
CA TRP A 82 -6.31 14.38 8.36
C TRP A 82 -7.35 14.15 7.27
N LYS A 83 -7.86 15.23 6.65
CA LYS A 83 -8.81 15.13 5.53
C LYS A 83 -8.23 14.33 4.37
N GLN A 84 -6.97 14.55 4.03
CA GLN A 84 -6.28 13.79 2.97
C GLN A 84 -6.13 12.31 3.32
N ILE A 85 -5.85 11.95 4.57
CA ILE A 85 -5.77 10.55 5.02
C ILE A 85 -7.12 9.86 4.86
N LEU A 86 -8.24 10.54 5.17
CA LEU A 86 -9.58 9.98 4.96
C LEU A 86 -9.83 9.69 3.48
N TYR A 87 -9.59 10.65 2.59
CA TYR A 87 -9.71 10.42 1.14
C TYR A 87 -8.77 9.34 0.64
N PHE A 88 -7.54 9.29 1.15
CA PHE A 88 -6.57 8.26 0.80
C PHE A 88 -6.99 6.88 1.30
N SER A 89 -7.61 6.78 2.47
CA SER A 89 -8.15 5.52 3.01
C SER A 89 -9.24 4.95 2.11
N ASP A 90 -10.16 5.80 1.65
CA ASP A 90 -11.20 5.41 0.70
C ASP A 90 -10.60 4.97 -0.64
N TYR A 91 -9.66 5.76 -1.16
CA TYR A 91 -8.92 5.42 -2.37
C TYR A 91 -8.18 4.09 -2.24
N PHE A 92 -7.46 3.87 -1.13
CA PHE A 92 -6.71 2.64 -0.88
C PHE A 92 -7.63 1.43 -0.77
N THR A 93 -8.82 1.61 -0.19
CA THR A 93 -9.86 0.58 -0.16
C THR A 93 -10.34 0.22 -1.56
N LEU A 94 -10.58 1.21 -2.42
CA LEU A 94 -10.95 0.97 -3.83
C LEU A 94 -9.79 0.35 -4.63
N TYR A 95 -8.57 0.84 -4.43
CA TYR A 95 -7.36 0.34 -5.08
C TYR A 95 -7.09 -1.12 -4.73
N SER A 96 -7.11 -1.47 -3.44
CA SER A 96 -6.92 -2.85 -2.96
C SER A 96 -8.00 -3.81 -3.46
N ARG A 97 -9.25 -3.35 -3.60
CA ARG A 97 -10.31 -4.10 -4.29
C ARG A 97 -10.00 -4.27 -5.78
N GLY A 98 -9.52 -3.23 -6.45
CA GLY A 98 -9.12 -3.24 -7.84
C GLY A 98 -7.96 -4.20 -8.15
N LEU A 99 -6.98 -4.33 -7.24
CA LEU A 99 -5.87 -5.28 -7.38
C LEU A 99 -6.34 -6.73 -7.53
N ARG A 100 -7.47 -7.11 -6.93
CA ARG A 100 -8.07 -8.46 -7.06
C ARG A 100 -8.50 -8.78 -8.50
N TYR A 101 -8.67 -7.76 -9.33
CA TYR A 101 -9.13 -7.85 -10.71
C TYR A 101 -8.07 -7.41 -11.72
N HIS A 102 -6.84 -7.15 -11.27
CA HIS A 102 -5.77 -6.63 -12.11
C HIS A 102 -5.46 -7.54 -13.31
N ASP A 103 -5.55 -8.86 -13.12
CA ASP A 103 -5.34 -9.89 -14.13
C ASP A 103 -6.36 -9.88 -15.27
N ILE A 104 -7.61 -9.50 -14.98
CA ILE A 104 -8.70 -9.46 -15.97
C ILE A 104 -9.03 -8.05 -16.44
N ARG A 105 -8.43 -7.01 -15.84
CA ARG A 105 -8.70 -5.61 -16.14
C ARG A 105 -8.23 -5.27 -17.55
N PRO A 106 -9.04 -4.57 -18.38
CA PRO A 106 -8.59 -4.04 -19.66
C PRO A 106 -7.39 -3.11 -19.47
N ASN A 107 -6.50 -3.03 -20.46
CA ASN A 107 -5.33 -2.13 -20.43
C ASN A 107 -5.80 -0.68 -20.13
N SER A 108 -5.07 0.02 -19.26
CA SER A 108 -5.38 1.40 -18.84
C SER A 108 -5.42 2.40 -20.00
N ALA A 109 -4.83 2.07 -21.15
CA ALA A 109 -4.91 2.88 -22.36
C ALA A 109 -6.30 2.86 -23.03
N VAL A 110 -7.17 1.88 -22.73
CA VAL A 110 -8.49 1.75 -23.34
C VAL A 110 -9.55 2.33 -22.43
N ALA A 111 -10.03 3.53 -22.76
CA ALA A 111 -11.13 4.14 -22.03
C ALA A 111 -12.44 3.34 -22.22
N PRO A 112 -13.36 3.35 -21.23
CA PRO A 112 -14.69 2.74 -21.38
C PRO A 112 -15.46 3.22 -22.60
N THR A 113 -15.25 4.47 -23.00
CA THR A 113 -15.87 5.09 -24.18
C THR A 113 -15.27 4.60 -25.51
N GLN A 114 -14.00 4.19 -25.52
CA GLN A 114 -13.33 3.71 -26.73
C GLN A 114 -13.67 2.25 -27.06
N ASN A 115 -13.86 1.40 -26.04
CA ASN A 115 -14.25 0.00 -26.24
C ASN A 115 -15.16 -0.48 -25.10
N PRO A 116 -16.47 -0.20 -25.16
CA PRO A 116 -17.39 -0.56 -24.09
C PRO A 116 -17.53 -2.08 -23.93
N GLU A 117 -17.41 -2.84 -25.01
CA GLU A 117 -17.55 -4.30 -25.00
C GLU A 117 -16.51 -4.99 -24.10
N ARG A 118 -15.24 -4.55 -24.17
CA ARG A 118 -14.17 -5.08 -23.30
C ARG A 118 -14.44 -4.80 -21.83
N TRP A 119 -14.99 -3.64 -21.51
CA TRP A 119 -15.36 -3.27 -20.14
C TRP A 119 -16.57 -4.06 -19.64
N TRP A 120 -17.57 -4.33 -20.49
CA TRP A 120 -18.67 -5.24 -20.16
C TRP A 120 -18.20 -6.67 -19.91
N LYS A 121 -17.30 -7.20 -20.76
CA LYS A 121 -16.68 -8.51 -20.55
C LYS A 121 -15.90 -8.58 -19.24
N PHE A 122 -15.20 -7.51 -18.87
CA PHE A 122 -14.52 -7.38 -17.58
C PHE A 122 -15.53 -7.44 -16.41
N LEU A 123 -16.60 -6.66 -16.46
CA LEU A 123 -17.64 -6.65 -15.41
C LEU A 123 -18.28 -8.03 -15.23
N LEU A 124 -18.62 -8.70 -16.34
CA LEU A 124 -19.19 -10.05 -16.32
C LEU A 124 -18.20 -11.06 -15.71
N LYS A 125 -16.94 -11.05 -16.15
CA LYS A 125 -15.89 -11.93 -15.61
C LYS A 125 -15.64 -11.69 -14.13
N GLY A 126 -15.63 -10.43 -13.69
CA GLY A 126 -15.46 -10.03 -12.30
C GLY A 126 -16.57 -10.62 -11.42
N ASN A 127 -17.83 -10.39 -11.77
CA ASN A 127 -18.98 -10.93 -11.06
C ASN A 127 -18.98 -12.47 -11.02
N LEU A 128 -18.72 -13.12 -12.16
CA LEU A 128 -18.61 -14.58 -12.23
C LEU A 128 -17.50 -15.12 -11.32
N ARG A 129 -16.36 -14.42 -11.22
CA ARG A 129 -15.26 -14.80 -10.32
C ARG A 129 -15.69 -14.73 -8.86
N GLU A 130 -16.40 -13.69 -8.44
CA GLU A 130 -16.91 -13.58 -7.07
C GLU A 130 -17.91 -14.69 -6.76
N VAL A 131 -18.91 -14.92 -7.62
CA VAL A 131 -19.89 -15.98 -7.44
C VAL A 131 -19.22 -17.36 -7.37
N ARG A 132 -18.27 -17.64 -8.27
CA ARG A 132 -17.51 -18.89 -8.26
C ARG A 132 -16.68 -19.04 -6.99
N LYS A 133 -16.00 -17.98 -6.53
CA LYS A 133 -15.21 -17.99 -5.29
C LYS A 133 -16.10 -18.25 -4.07
N THR A 134 -17.27 -17.61 -4.00
CA THR A 134 -18.23 -17.83 -2.92
C THR A 134 -18.75 -19.26 -2.95
N ARG A 135 -19.18 -19.78 -4.10
CA ARG A 135 -19.63 -21.18 -4.23
C ARG A 135 -18.52 -22.19 -3.92
N ALA A 136 -17.28 -21.92 -4.33
CA ALA A 136 -16.14 -22.79 -4.06
C ALA A 136 -15.91 -22.98 -2.55
N LYS A 137 -16.06 -21.92 -1.75
CA LYS A 137 -15.96 -22.02 -0.28
C LYS A 137 -16.96 -23.00 0.34
N TRP A 138 -18.09 -23.24 -0.31
CA TRP A 138 -19.13 -24.18 0.14
C TRP A 138 -19.00 -25.58 -0.45
N LYS A 139 -17.97 -25.84 -1.26
CA LYS A 139 -17.68 -27.20 -1.76
C LYS A 139 -17.00 -28.02 -0.67
N TRP A 140 -17.34 -29.31 -0.61
CA TRP A 140 -16.80 -30.22 0.40
C TRP A 140 -15.27 -30.33 0.36
N GLU A 141 -14.67 -30.26 -0.84
CA GLU A 141 -13.22 -30.16 -1.04
C GLU A 141 -12.58 -29.00 -0.28
N SER A 142 -13.19 -27.81 -0.33
CA SER A 142 -12.68 -26.63 0.39
C SER A 142 -12.79 -26.77 1.91
N PHE A 143 -13.81 -27.48 2.41
CA PHE A 143 -13.91 -27.81 3.83
C PHE A 143 -12.86 -28.84 4.27
N VAL A 144 -12.56 -29.83 3.42
CA VAL A 144 -11.50 -30.82 3.67
C VAL A 144 -10.12 -30.16 3.67
N ASP A 145 -9.85 -29.29 2.69
CA ASP A 145 -8.59 -28.56 2.66
C ASP A 145 -8.45 -27.61 3.86
N PHE A 146 -9.52 -26.92 4.26
CA PHE A 146 -9.52 -26.12 5.49
C PHE A 146 -9.23 -26.94 6.75
N LYS A 147 -9.71 -28.20 6.81
CA LYS A 147 -9.36 -29.15 7.87
C LYS A 147 -7.91 -29.65 7.80
N ARG A 148 -7.27 -29.67 6.62
CA ARG A 148 -5.86 -30.07 6.46
C ARG A 148 -4.87 -28.97 6.88
N PHE A 149 -5.30 -27.71 6.86
CA PHE A 149 -4.50 -26.55 7.30
C PHE A 149 -4.73 -26.15 8.77
N ARG A 150 -5.58 -26.89 9.50
CA ARG A 150 -5.86 -26.73 10.92
C ARG A 150 -5.22 -27.87 11.70
#